data_AF-A0A6F9D6E4-F1
#
_entry.id   AF-A0A6F9D6E4-F1
#
_cell.length_a   1.000
_cell.length_b   1.000
_cell.length_c   1.000
_cell.angle_alpha   90.00
_cell.angle_beta   90.00
_cell.angle_gamma   90.00
#
_symmetry.space_group_name_H-M   'P 1'
#
loop_
_entity.id
_entity.type
_entity.pdbx_description
1 polymer ?
#
loop_
_entity_poly.entity_id
_entity_poly.type
_entity_poly.pdbx_seq_one_letter_code
_entity_poly.pdbx_strand_id
1 'polypeptide(L)'
;MSLKHTSKVRQLYKVILRLHEGLPIDLKTVGDQYVKSEFRAHKNCAPEFVPEFMSQWQTYAKTLQAQLQQESLHSKVGSSLPVDALEEFSEDQILQLHELLKETQKPNPQFDVKKETD
;
A
#
# COMPACT_ATOMS: atom_id res chain seq x y z
N MET A 1 5.20 -5.84 26.23
CA MET A 1 5.00 -4.57 25.48
C MET A 1 4.20 -3.59 26.33
N SER A 2 4.58 -2.30 26.36
CA SER A 2 3.88 -1.26 27.13
C SER A 2 2.45 -1.00 26.61
N LEU A 3 1.48 -0.76 27.51
CA LEU A 3 0.09 -0.42 27.14
C LEU A 3 0.02 0.76 26.15
N LYS A 4 0.90 1.77 26.34
CA LYS A 4 1.02 2.94 25.46
C LYS A 4 1.39 2.54 24.02
N HIS A 5 2.31 1.58 23.87
CA HIS A 5 2.70 1.07 22.57
C HIS A 5 1.54 0.36 21.87
N THR A 6 0.83 -0.54 22.57
CA THR A 6 -0.32 -1.25 21.97
C THR A 6 -1.45 -0.31 21.54
N SER A 7 -1.64 0.80 22.25
CA SER A 7 -2.59 1.84 21.85
C SER A 7 -2.15 2.53 20.56
N LYS A 8 -0.87 2.90 20.46
CA LYS A 8 -0.28 3.55 19.28
C LYS A 8 -0.37 2.65 18.03
N VAL A 9 -0.06 1.36 18.15
CA VAL A 9 -0.20 0.39 17.05
C VAL A 9 -1.65 0.31 16.57
N ARG A 10 -2.60 0.17 17.50
CA ARG A 10 -4.04 0.10 17.17
C ARG A 10 -4.55 1.39 16.53
N GLN A 11 -4.08 2.54 16.98
CA GLN A 11 -4.43 3.83 16.40
C GLN A 11 -3.93 3.92 14.96
N LEU A 12 -2.66 3.57 14.71
CA LEU A 12 -2.10 3.58 13.36
C LEU A 12 -2.86 2.66 12.40
N TYR A 13 -3.13 1.43 12.84
CA TYR A 13 -3.94 0.46 12.07
C TYR A 13 -5.31 1.03 11.69
N LYS A 14 -6.03 1.65 12.64
CA LYS A 14 -7.33 2.27 12.37
C LYS A 14 -7.24 3.47 11.43
N VAL A 15 -6.19 4.28 11.55
CA VAL A 15 -5.97 5.44 10.66
C VAL A 15 -5.75 4.96 9.22
N ILE A 16 -4.91 3.96 9.01
CA ILE A 16 -4.65 3.40 7.67
C ILE A 16 -5.94 2.89 7.03
N LEU A 17 -6.72 2.07 7.74
CA LEU A 17 -7.99 1.56 7.20
C LEU A 17 -8.99 2.67 6.87
N ARG A 18 -9.01 3.77 7.64
CA ARG A 18 -9.85 4.93 7.29
C ARG A 18 -9.35 5.65 6.05
N LEU A 19 -8.04 5.75 5.85
CA LEU A 19 -7.48 6.34 4.63
C LEU A 19 -7.83 5.48 3.41
N HIS A 20 -7.86 4.15 3.55
CA HIS A 20 -8.28 3.26 2.47
C HIS A 20 -9.74 3.48 2.02
N GLU A 21 -10.61 4.05 2.85
CA GLU A 21 -11.96 4.42 2.43
C GLU A 21 -11.98 5.50 1.33
N GLY A 22 -10.89 6.28 1.20
CA GLY A 22 -10.72 7.25 0.13
C GLY A 22 -10.16 6.66 -1.17
N LEU A 23 -9.84 5.37 -1.21
CA LEU A 23 -9.26 4.71 -2.38
C LEU A 23 -10.32 4.12 -3.33
N PRO A 24 -10.00 3.99 -4.63
CA PRO A 24 -10.76 3.14 -5.55
C PRO A 24 -10.95 1.73 -4.98
N ILE A 25 -12.10 1.12 -5.25
CA ILE A 25 -12.52 -0.15 -4.63
C ILE A 25 -11.50 -1.28 -4.77
N ASP A 26 -10.82 -1.37 -5.92
CA ASP A 26 -9.82 -2.40 -6.18
C ASP A 26 -8.58 -2.21 -5.31
N LEU A 27 -8.07 -0.98 -5.24
CA LEU A 27 -6.93 -0.62 -4.39
C LEU A 27 -7.25 -0.78 -2.90
N LYS A 28 -8.46 -0.38 -2.48
CA LYS A 28 -8.94 -0.60 -1.12
C LYS A 28 -8.95 -2.09 -0.78
N THR A 29 -9.48 -2.94 -1.66
CA THR A 29 -9.65 -4.37 -1.39
C THR A 29 -8.30 -5.06 -1.18
N VAL A 30 -7.35 -4.83 -2.10
CA VAL A 30 -6.01 -5.41 -2.00
C VAL A 30 -5.25 -4.81 -0.81
N GLY A 31 -5.33 -3.50 -0.62
CA GLY A 31 -4.67 -2.79 0.48
C GLY A 31 -5.16 -3.23 1.86
N ASP A 32 -6.47 -3.36 2.06
CA ASP A 32 -7.06 -3.82 3.33
C ASP A 32 -6.60 -5.24 3.71
N GLN A 33 -6.54 -6.13 2.72
CA GLN A 33 -6.05 -7.49 2.92
C GLN A 33 -4.58 -7.48 3.34
N TYR A 34 -3.76 -6.69 2.65
CA TYR A 34 -2.33 -6.56 2.95
C TYR A 34 -2.06 -5.95 4.34
N VAL A 35 -2.74 -4.86 4.70
CA VAL A 35 -2.59 -4.24 6.03
C VAL A 35 -2.96 -5.23 7.15
N LYS A 36 -4.04 -6.01 6.95
CA LYS A 36 -4.47 -7.03 7.91
C LYS A 36 -3.43 -8.15 8.05
N SER A 37 -2.84 -8.63 6.96
CA SER A 37 -1.81 -9.68 7.02
C SER A 37 -0.54 -9.17 7.69
N GLU A 38 -0.06 -7.98 7.32
CA GLU A 38 1.18 -7.41 7.83
C GLU A 38 1.12 -7.12 9.34
N PHE A 39 0.07 -6.44 9.81
CA PHE A 39 -0.09 -6.18 11.25
C PHE A 39 -0.30 -7.46 12.07
N ARG A 40 -0.89 -8.50 11.48
CA ARG A 40 -1.04 -9.80 12.12
C ARG A 40 0.29 -10.53 12.21
N ALA A 41 1.08 -10.54 11.13
CA ALA A 41 2.41 -11.13 11.10
C ALA A 41 3.35 -10.43 12.10
N HIS A 42 3.28 -9.11 12.19
CA HIS A 42 4.11 -8.32 13.10
C HIS A 42 3.72 -8.40 14.58
N LYS A 43 2.60 -9.04 14.92
CA LYS A 43 2.16 -9.18 16.32
C LYS A 43 3.16 -9.95 17.19
N ASN A 44 3.85 -10.92 16.60
CA ASN A 44 4.82 -11.79 17.29
C ASN A 44 6.26 -11.58 16.77
N CYS A 45 6.51 -10.47 16.08
CA CYS A 45 7.83 -10.14 15.54
C CYS A 45 8.83 -9.81 16.66
N ALA A 46 10.11 -10.00 16.37
CA ALA A 46 11.18 -9.67 17.29
C ALA A 46 11.18 -8.15 17.59
N PRO A 47 11.40 -7.76 18.87
CA PRO A 47 11.21 -6.38 19.31
C PRO A 47 12.10 -5.36 18.60
N GLU A 48 13.22 -5.78 18.03
CA GLU A 48 14.16 -4.96 17.26
C GLU A 48 13.56 -4.42 15.95
N PHE A 49 12.62 -5.13 15.33
CA PHE A 49 12.01 -4.70 14.06
C PHE A 49 10.79 -3.80 14.27
N VAL A 50 10.22 -3.78 15.48
CA VAL A 50 9.00 -3.03 15.81
C VAL A 50 9.15 -1.51 15.59
N PRO A 51 10.27 -0.85 15.97
CA PRO A 51 10.45 0.58 15.72
C PRO A 51 10.44 0.93 14.23
N GLU A 52 11.16 0.16 13.42
CA GLU A 52 11.26 0.37 11.97
C GLU A 52 9.91 0.15 11.30
N PHE A 53 9.24 -0.97 11.63
CA PHE A 53 7.86 -1.23 11.19
C PHE A 53 6.95 -0.03 11.49
N MET A 54 6.94 0.45 12.74
CA MET A 54 6.10 1.58 13.13
C MET A 54 6.45 2.88 12.41
N SER A 55 7.73 3.09 12.08
CA SER A 55 8.20 4.25 11.31
C SER A 55 7.69 4.21 9.88
N GLN A 56 7.92 3.09 9.18
CA GLN A 56 7.51 2.92 7.78
C GLN A 56 5.99 3.02 7.61
N TRP A 57 5.21 2.39 8.49
CA TRP A 57 3.75 2.46 8.42
C TRP A 57 3.19 3.85 8.76
N GLN A 58 3.89 4.64 9.60
CA GLN A 58 3.54 6.05 9.80
C GLN A 58 3.85 6.89 8.56
N THR A 59 4.98 6.65 7.90
CA THR A 59 5.34 7.32 6.65
C THR A 59 4.33 6.98 5.55
N TYR A 60 3.98 5.71 5.39
CA TYR A 60 2.95 5.27 4.46
C TYR A 60 1.62 6.00 4.69
N ALA A 61 1.13 6.05 5.93
CA ALA A 61 -0.12 6.73 6.26
C ALA A 61 -0.06 8.24 5.92
N LYS A 62 1.07 8.91 6.16
CA LYS A 62 1.27 10.32 5.80
C LYS A 62 1.27 10.53 4.28
N THR A 63 1.99 9.69 3.54
CA THR A 63 2.04 9.75 2.07
C THR A 63 0.65 9.54 1.48
N LEU A 64 -0.08 8.53 1.97
CA LEU A 64 -1.42 8.24 1.53
C LEU A 64 -2.39 9.40 1.83
N GLN A 65 -2.32 9.96 3.03
CA GLN A 65 -3.12 11.14 3.40
C GLN A 65 -2.84 12.32 2.47
N ALA A 66 -1.57 12.61 2.17
CA ALA A 66 -1.21 13.70 1.27
C ALA A 66 -1.74 13.48 -0.16
N GLN A 67 -1.67 12.24 -0.67
CA GLN A 67 -2.18 11.89 -2.00
C GLN A 67 -3.70 12.02 -2.08
N LEU A 68 -4.43 11.61 -1.05
CA LEU A 68 -5.90 11.72 -0.99
C LEU A 68 -6.39 13.17 -0.84
N GLN A 69 -5.57 14.07 -0.28
CA GLN A 69 -5.90 15.49 -0.14
C GLN A 69 -5.70 16.27 -1.44
N GLN A 70 -4.96 15.74 -2.42
CA GLN A 70 -4.80 16.40 -3.72
C GLN A 70 -6.08 16.18 -4.55
N GLU A 71 -6.95 17.21 -4.59
CA GLU A 71 -8.33 17.26 -5.11
C GLU A 71 -8.56 16.84 -6.58
N SER A 72 -7.57 16.32 -7.31
CA SER A 72 -7.86 15.76 -8.63
C SER A 72 -8.63 14.46 -8.44
N LEU A 73 -9.91 14.41 -8.84
CA LEU A 73 -10.81 13.23 -8.78
C LEU A 73 -10.27 11.94 -9.47
N HIS A 74 -9.05 11.99 -10.02
CA HIS A 74 -8.30 10.91 -10.64
C HIS A 74 -6.79 10.98 -10.29
N SER A 75 -6.41 11.52 -9.13
CA SER A 75 -5.01 11.54 -8.68
C SER A 75 -4.50 10.11 -8.66
N LYS A 76 -3.50 9.81 -9.49
CA LYS A 76 -2.80 8.54 -9.47
C LYS A 76 -2.26 8.33 -8.06
N VAL A 77 -2.84 7.37 -7.35
CA VAL A 77 -2.33 6.94 -6.04
C VAL A 77 -1.03 6.17 -6.28
N GLY A 78 -0.04 6.42 -5.44
CA GLY A 78 1.30 5.84 -5.57
C GLY A 78 2.35 6.84 -6.08
N SER A 79 3.59 6.38 -6.13
CA SER A 79 4.76 7.15 -6.57
C SER A 79 5.59 6.28 -7.51
N SER A 80 6.41 6.92 -8.35
CA SER A 80 7.41 6.17 -9.13
C SER A 80 8.37 5.47 -8.18
N LEU A 81 8.69 4.21 -8.49
CA LEU A 81 9.75 3.49 -7.80
C LEU A 81 11.10 4.11 -8.22
N PRO A 82 11.91 4.64 -7.28
CA PRO A 82 13.22 5.19 -7.61
C PRO A 82 14.16 4.07 -8.05
N VAL A 83 15.09 4.41 -8.96
CA VAL A 83 16.04 3.43 -9.52
C VAL A 83 16.93 2.85 -8.43
N ASP A 84 17.37 3.66 -7.48
CA ASP A 84 18.22 3.23 -6.37
C ASP A 84 17.54 2.15 -5.50
N ALA A 85 16.20 2.18 -5.38
CA ALA A 85 15.48 1.14 -4.64
C ALA A 85 15.52 -0.21 -5.37
N LEU A 86 15.71 -0.26 -6.69
CA LEU A 86 15.86 -1.52 -7.42
C LEU A 86 17.16 -2.23 -7.08
N GLU A 87 18.19 -1.50 -6.64
CA GLU A 87 19.47 -2.09 -6.21
C GLU A 87 19.34 -2.87 -4.89
N GLU A 88 18.31 -2.58 -4.10
CA GLU A 88 18.02 -3.29 -2.84
C GLU A 88 17.24 -4.60 -3.05
N PHE A 89 16.75 -4.85 -4.26
CA PHE A 89 15.91 -6.02 -4.56
C PHE A 89 16.78 -7.22 -4.91
N SER A 90 16.35 -8.41 -4.48
CA SER A 90 16.93 -9.66 -4.97
C SER A 90 16.61 -9.90 -6.45
N GLU A 91 17.39 -10.75 -7.11
CA GLU A 91 17.17 -11.13 -8.52
C GLU A 91 15.74 -11.65 -8.75
N ASP A 92 15.22 -12.48 -7.86
CA ASP A 92 13.85 -13.01 -7.94
C ASP A 92 12.79 -11.90 -7.82
N GLN A 93 13.00 -10.92 -6.94
CA GLN A 93 12.08 -9.78 -6.79
C GLN A 93 12.10 -8.87 -8.02
N ILE A 94 13.27 -8.67 -8.63
CA ILE A 94 13.40 -7.92 -9.89
C ILE A 94 12.66 -8.65 -11.02
N LEU A 95 12.79 -9.98 -11.10
CA LEU A 95 12.07 -10.78 -12.09
C LEU A 95 10.55 -10.67 -11.90
N GLN A 96 10.06 -10.81 -10.67
CA GLN A 96 8.63 -10.65 -10.35
C GLN A 96 8.11 -9.25 -10.71
N LEU A 97 8.88 -8.20 -10.40
CA LEU A 97 8.52 -6.83 -10.74
C LEU A 97 8.44 -6.63 -12.26
N HIS A 98 9.37 -7.23 -13.00
CA HIS A 98 9.38 -7.17 -14.46
C HIS A 98 8.21 -7.95 -15.09
N GLU A 99 7.84 -9.09 -14.52
CA GLU A 99 6.63 -9.83 -14.93
C GLU A 99 5.37 -9.02 -14.68
N LEU A 100 5.26 -8.37 -13.52
CA LEU A 100 4.15 -7.49 -13.21
C LEU A 100 4.06 -6.32 -14.21
N LEU A 101 5.20 -5.70 -14.55
CA LEU A 101 5.25 -4.64 -15.56
C LEU A 101 4.70 -5.13 -16.91
N LYS A 102 5.11 -6.32 -17.36
CA LYS A 102 4.60 -6.91 -18.60
C LYS A 102 3.09 -7.16 -18.54
N GLU A 103 2.57 -7.59 -17.39
CA GLU A 103 1.13 -7.83 -17.21
C GLU A 103 0.33 -6.53 -17.36
N THR A 104 0.82 -5.43 -16.80
CA THR A 104 0.14 -4.12 -16.91
C THR A 104 0.08 -3.55 -18.34
N GLN A 105 0.93 -4.04 -19.26
CA GLN A 105 0.94 -3.63 -20.67
C GLN A 105 -0.03 -4.46 -21.53
N LYS A 106 -0.55 -5.57 -21.01
CA LYS A 106 -1.51 -6.39 -21.74
C LYS A 106 -2.85 -5.65 -21.82
N PRO A 107 -3.56 -5.74 -22.95
CA PRO A 107 -4.92 -5.24 -23.04
C PRO A 107 -5.77 -5.99 -22.01
N ASN A 108 -6.44 -5.25 -21.13
CA ASN A 108 -7.20 -5.83 -20.04
C ASN A 108 -8.71 -5.83 -20.37
N PRO A 109 -9.26 -6.92 -20.94
CA PRO A 109 -10.67 -6.98 -21.34
C PRO A 109 -11.63 -6.89 -20.15
N GLN A 110 -11.14 -7.03 -18.91
CA GLN A 110 -11.96 -7.04 -17.71
C GLN A 110 -12.35 -5.63 -17.22
N PHE A 111 -11.69 -4.58 -17.73
CA PHE A 111 -11.94 -3.16 -17.37
C PHE A 111 -12.36 -2.30 -18.56
N ASP A 112 -12.57 -2.90 -19.73
CA ASP A 112 -13.03 -2.21 -20.94
C ASP A 112 -14.55 -2.00 -20.83
N VAL A 113 -14.96 -1.00 -20.03
CA VAL A 113 -16.33 -0.52 -20.00
C VAL A 113 -16.61 0.10 -21.36
N LYS A 114 -17.25 -0.67 -22.24
CA LYS A 114 -17.89 -0.11 -23.45
C LYS A 114 -18.74 1.07 -23.00
N LYS A 115 -18.31 2.28 -23.34
CA LYS A 115 -19.22 3.43 -23.33
C LYS A 115 -20.29 3.12 -24.36
N GLU A 116 -21.44 2.66 -23.90
CA GLU A 116 -22.66 2.65 -24.71
C GLU A 116 -22.91 4.09 -25.15
N THR A 117 -22.60 4.37 -26.41
CA THR A 117 -23.07 5.56 -27.11
C THR A 117 -24.47 5.26 -27.63
N ASP A 118 -25.47 5.93 -27.06
CA ASP A 118 -26.72 6.25 -27.74
C ASP A 118 -26.45 7.21 -28.93
#